data_AF-A0AAV4KPK2-F1
#
_entry.id   AF-A0AAV4KPK2-F1
#
_cell.length_a   1.000
_cell.length_b   1.000
_cell.length_c   1.000
_cell.angle_alpha   90.00
_cell.angle_beta   90.00
_cell.angle_gamma   90.00
#
_symmetry.space_group_name_H-M   'P 1'
#
loop_
_entity.id
_entity.type
_entity.pdbx_description
1 polymer ?
#
loop_
_entity_poly.entity_id
_entity_poly.type
_entity_poly.pdbx_seq_one_letter_code
_entity_poly.pdbx_strand_id
1 'polypeptide(L)'
;MARMRNGDDAPARFKDLAIDAVDHQALADWWCAAIGYARSPMADGSTRPREWPVPLVDGAGAGPLIWVNPVAEEKTVKNRMHLDVWGDPDRLVAMGATVVRARDHEIEWWVMADPEGNEFCVFPEPDATA
;
A
#
# COMPACT_ATOMS: atom_id res chain seq x y z
N MET A 1 -3.30 -26.68 -17.16
CA MET A 1 -1.97 -26.03 -17.01
C MET A 1 -1.98 -24.71 -17.75
N ALA A 2 -1.89 -23.58 -17.03
CA ALA A 2 -1.75 -22.28 -17.67
C ALA A 2 -0.34 -22.19 -18.28
N ARG A 3 -0.24 -21.89 -19.58
CA ARG A 3 1.04 -21.55 -20.20
C ARG A 3 1.48 -20.20 -19.63
N MET A 4 2.54 -20.18 -18.82
CA MET A 4 3.25 -18.94 -18.49
C MET A 4 3.66 -18.29 -19.81
N ARG A 5 3.16 -17.09 -20.09
CA ARG A 5 3.64 -16.28 -21.21
C ARG A 5 4.97 -15.68 -20.78
N ASN A 6 6.00 -15.77 -21.61
CA ASN A 6 7.22 -14.97 -21.39
C ASN A 6 6.81 -13.49 -21.37
N GLY A 7 7.29 -12.74 -20.38
CA GLY A 7 6.91 -11.35 -20.14
C GLY A 7 7.32 -10.37 -21.25
N ASP A 8 8.15 -10.81 -22.19
CA ASP A 8 8.77 -9.96 -23.22
C ASP A 8 7.81 -9.56 -24.35
N ASP A 9 6.73 -10.32 -24.57
CA ASP A 9 5.69 -10.00 -25.57
C ASP A 9 4.43 -9.36 -24.94
N ALA A 10 4.44 -9.10 -23.62
CA ALA A 10 3.32 -8.46 -22.96
C ALA A 10 3.24 -6.97 -23.34
N PRO A 11 2.05 -6.43 -23.69
CA PRO A 11 1.92 -5.03 -24.09
C PRO A 11 2.09 -4.04 -22.93
N ALA A 12 2.10 -4.53 -21.68
CA ALA A 12 2.32 -3.74 -20.47
C ALA A 12 2.88 -4.61 -19.34
N ARG A 13 3.56 -3.97 -18.39
CA ARG A 13 4.04 -4.55 -17.14
C ARG A 13 3.64 -3.64 -15.99
N PHE A 14 3.46 -4.22 -14.81
CA PHE A 14 3.23 -3.42 -13.60
C PHE A 14 4.42 -2.49 -13.36
N LYS A 15 4.13 -1.23 -13.06
CA LYS A 15 5.14 -0.20 -12.80
C LYS A 15 5.06 0.23 -11.34
N ASP A 16 4.00 0.98 -11.00
CA ASP A 16 3.78 1.57 -9.68
C ASP A 16 2.31 1.40 -9.26
N LEU A 17 2.07 1.55 -7.95
CA LEU A 17 0.75 1.79 -7.37
C LEU A 17 0.61 3.27 -7.00
N ALA A 18 -0.60 3.81 -7.05
CA ALA A 18 -0.92 5.15 -6.57
C ALA A 18 -2.11 5.11 -5.62
N ILE A 19 -2.04 5.89 -4.54
CA ILE A 19 -3.05 6.04 -3.50
C ILE A 19 -3.23 7.53 -3.23
N ASP A 20 -4.46 7.97 -3.06
CA ASP A 20 -4.79 9.38 -2.83
C ASP A 20 -5.11 9.63 -1.34
N ALA A 21 -4.78 10.83 -0.86
CA ALA A 21 -4.98 11.23 0.53
C ALA A 21 -5.10 12.75 0.68
N VAL A 22 -5.85 13.19 1.68
CA VAL A 22 -5.94 14.58 2.11
C VAL A 22 -4.67 14.97 2.89
N ASP A 23 -4.27 14.20 3.90
CA ASP A 23 -2.94 14.30 4.52
C ASP A 23 -1.99 13.24 3.96
N HIS A 24 -1.61 13.42 2.69
CA HIS A 24 -0.68 12.53 1.99
C HIS A 24 0.69 12.43 2.66
N GLN A 25 1.09 13.43 3.45
CA GLN A 25 2.35 13.40 4.18
C GLN A 25 2.26 12.46 5.37
N ALA A 26 1.22 12.58 6.21
CA ALA A 26 1.02 11.67 7.33
C ALA A 26 0.77 10.24 6.84
N LEU A 27 -0.01 10.08 5.77
CA LEU A 27 -0.30 8.75 5.22
C LEU A 27 0.97 8.09 4.63
N ALA A 28 1.84 8.86 3.99
CA ALA A 28 3.13 8.35 3.52
C ALA A 28 4.01 7.82 4.66
N ASP A 29 4.08 8.53 5.79
CA ASP A 29 4.84 8.06 6.96
C ASP A 29 4.23 6.80 7.56
N TRP A 30 2.89 6.74 7.62
CA TRP A 30 2.17 5.57 8.09
C TRP A 30 2.47 4.33 7.23
N TRP A 31 2.36 4.44 5.89
CA TRP A 31 2.68 3.33 5.00
C TRP A 31 4.16 2.93 5.05
N CYS A 32 5.10 3.89 5.14
CA CYS A 32 6.52 3.57 5.36
C CYS A 32 6.70 2.67 6.60
N ALA A 33 6.09 3.06 7.72
CA ALA A 33 6.17 2.30 8.95
C ALA A 33 5.43 0.94 8.87
N ALA A 34 4.27 0.90 8.21
CA ALA A 34 3.40 -0.27 8.17
C ALA A 34 3.99 -1.42 7.35
N ILE A 35 4.62 -1.12 6.20
CA ILE A 35 5.18 -2.13 5.27
C ILE A 35 6.70 -2.12 5.20
N GLY A 36 7.38 -1.35 6.08
CA GLY A 36 8.84 -1.28 6.13
C GLY A 36 9.48 -0.55 4.96
N TYR A 37 8.73 0.34 4.30
CA TYR A 37 9.22 1.15 3.17
C TYR A 37 9.86 2.45 3.66
N ALA A 38 10.51 3.17 2.75
CA ALA A 38 11.02 4.51 2.99
C ALA A 38 10.54 5.48 1.91
N ARG A 39 10.44 6.77 2.26
CA ARG A 39 10.23 7.83 1.26
C ARG A 39 11.42 7.86 0.30
N SER A 40 11.13 7.87 -1.00
CA SER A 40 12.18 7.95 -2.02
C SER A 40 12.81 9.34 -2.04
N PRO A 41 14.15 9.44 -1.95
CA PRO A 41 14.84 10.72 -2.01
C PRO A 41 14.74 11.34 -3.42
N MET A 42 14.93 12.65 -3.51
CA MET A 42 15.14 13.30 -4.81
C MET A 42 16.52 12.89 -5.36
N ALA A 43 16.62 12.71 -6.67
CA ALA A 43 17.87 12.27 -7.31
C ALA A 43 19.03 13.26 -7.11
N ASP A 44 18.72 14.54 -6.95
CA ASP A 44 19.69 15.62 -6.69
C ASP A 44 19.96 15.87 -5.20
N GLY A 45 19.37 15.07 -4.31
CA GLY A 45 19.49 15.22 -2.86
C GLY A 45 18.70 16.39 -2.27
N SER A 46 17.90 17.10 -3.08
CA SER A 46 17.04 18.18 -2.59
C SER A 46 15.89 17.65 -1.73
N THR A 47 15.29 18.55 -0.95
CA THR A 47 14.05 18.24 -0.23
C THR A 47 12.88 18.31 -1.20
N ARG A 48 12.08 17.24 -1.26
CA ARG A 48 10.84 17.21 -2.04
C ARG A 48 9.84 18.26 -1.50
N PRO A 49 9.23 19.09 -2.36
CA PRO A 49 8.18 20.02 -1.94
C PRO A 49 7.02 19.30 -1.23
N ARG A 50 6.49 19.92 -0.17
CA ARG A 50 5.51 19.26 0.71
C ARG A 50 4.18 19.01 0.01
N GLU A 51 3.82 19.83 -0.96
CA GLU A 51 2.62 19.73 -1.76
C GLU A 51 2.72 18.72 -2.92
N TRP A 52 3.89 18.10 -3.13
CA TRP A 52 4.06 17.10 -4.17
C TRP A 52 3.70 15.68 -3.67
N PRO A 53 3.34 14.77 -4.59
CA PRO A 53 3.20 13.35 -4.28
C PRO A 53 4.47 12.76 -3.65
N VAL A 54 4.27 11.84 -2.70
CA VAL A 54 5.34 11.17 -1.97
C VAL A 54 5.52 9.74 -2.51
N PRO A 55 6.62 9.45 -3.22
CA PRO A 55 6.97 8.08 -3.59
C PRO A 55 7.56 7.31 -2.41
N LEU A 56 7.14 6.06 -2.24
CA LEU A 56 7.60 5.12 -1.22
C LEU A 56 8.30 3.95 -1.93
N VAL A 57 9.50 3.63 -1.49
CA VAL A 57 10.34 2.56 -2.03
C VAL A 57 10.60 1.49 -0.99
N ASP A 58 10.56 0.25 -1.43
CA ASP A 58 11.12 -0.88 -0.68
C ASP A 58 12.65 -0.76 -0.67
N GLY A 59 13.25 -0.72 0.52
CA GLY A 59 14.70 -0.69 0.69
C GLY A 59 15.41 -1.93 0.13
N ALA A 60 14.72 -3.07 0.02
CA ALA A 60 15.23 -4.28 -0.61
C ALA A 60 15.02 -4.32 -2.13
N GLY A 61 14.24 -3.39 -2.69
CA GLY A 61 13.94 -3.30 -4.12
C GLY A 61 13.10 -4.45 -4.68
N ALA A 62 12.45 -5.24 -3.83
CA ALA A 62 11.58 -6.35 -4.23
C ALA A 62 10.12 -5.89 -4.42
N GLY A 63 9.70 -4.90 -3.63
CA GLY A 63 8.37 -4.30 -3.68
C GLY A 63 8.17 -3.25 -4.78
N PRO A 64 6.91 -2.99 -5.17
CA PRO A 64 6.59 -1.93 -6.13
C PRO A 64 6.85 -0.53 -5.55
N LEU A 65 7.04 0.45 -6.43
CA LEU A 65 6.95 1.86 -6.05
C LEU A 65 5.49 2.20 -5.72
N ILE A 66 5.25 2.87 -4.60
CA ILE A 66 3.92 3.37 -4.21
C ILE A 66 3.95 4.89 -4.19
N TRP A 67 3.00 5.55 -4.83
CA TRP A 67 2.81 6.99 -4.76
C TRP A 67 1.67 7.33 -3.81
N VAL A 68 1.91 8.26 -2.89
CA VAL A 68 0.85 8.88 -2.07
C VAL A 68 0.61 10.29 -2.60
N ASN A 69 -0.54 10.51 -3.24
CA ASN A 69 -0.88 11.75 -3.91
C ASN A 69 -1.76 12.65 -3.04
N PRO A 70 -1.49 13.96 -2.98
CA PRO A 70 -2.40 14.91 -2.35
C PRO A 70 -3.66 15.11 -3.19
N VAL A 71 -4.82 15.02 -2.54
CA VAL A 71 -6.12 15.43 -3.08
C VAL A 71 -6.83 16.35 -2.09
N ALA A 72 -7.80 17.15 -2.57
CA ALA A 72 -8.52 18.07 -1.70
C ALA A 72 -9.73 17.41 -1.03
N GLU A 73 -10.31 16.41 -1.69
CA GLU A 73 -11.55 15.77 -1.30
C GLU A 73 -11.31 14.49 -0.51
N GLU A 74 -12.11 14.31 0.55
CA GLU A 74 -12.18 13.05 1.26
C GLU A 74 -12.81 11.95 0.38
N LYS A 75 -12.45 10.70 0.67
CA LYS A 75 -13.02 9.53 0.01
C LYS A 75 -14.54 9.41 0.28
N THR A 76 -15.34 9.38 -0.77
CA THR A 76 -16.82 9.31 -0.68
C THR A 76 -17.42 7.96 -1.05
N VAL A 77 -16.65 7.09 -1.70
CA VAL A 77 -17.10 5.75 -2.15
C VAL A 77 -16.00 4.72 -1.92
N LYS A 78 -16.35 3.44 -1.97
CA LYS A 78 -15.40 2.33 -1.83
C LYS A 78 -14.31 2.36 -2.91
N ASN A 79 -13.06 2.07 -2.54
CA ASN A 79 -11.97 1.86 -3.49
C ASN A 79 -12.29 0.71 -4.47
N ARG A 80 -11.94 0.90 -5.74
CA ARG A 80 -12.12 -0.13 -6.80
C ARG A 80 -10.90 -1.02 -6.99
N MET A 81 -9.79 -0.61 -6.40
CA MET A 81 -8.54 -1.36 -6.30
C MET A 81 -8.34 -1.78 -4.86
N HIS A 82 -7.69 -2.93 -4.66
CA HIS A 82 -7.32 -3.44 -3.35
C HIS A 82 -5.79 -3.48 -3.28
N LEU A 83 -5.22 -2.93 -2.21
CA LEU A 83 -3.85 -3.15 -1.83
C LEU A 83 -3.82 -4.30 -0.82
N ASP A 84 -3.09 -5.37 -1.14
CA ASP A 84 -2.98 -6.54 -0.30
C ASP A 84 -1.58 -6.60 0.31
N VAL A 85 -1.51 -6.81 1.64
CA VAL A 85 -0.26 -6.92 2.39
C VAL A 85 -0.29 -8.15 3.29
N TRP A 86 0.88 -8.69 3.61
CA TRP A 86 1.03 -9.63 4.71
C TRP A 86 1.32 -8.85 5.99
N GLY A 87 0.73 -9.24 7.12
CA GLY A 87 0.99 -8.53 8.37
C GLY A 87 0.11 -8.92 9.55
N ASP A 88 0.25 -8.14 10.62
CA ASP A 88 -0.46 -8.30 11.89
C ASP A 88 -1.51 -7.19 12.04
N PRO A 89 -2.82 -7.50 12.01
CA PRO A 89 -3.88 -6.50 12.08
C PRO A 89 -3.89 -5.74 13.42
N ASP A 90 -3.50 -6.36 14.53
CA ASP A 90 -3.52 -5.70 15.85
C ASP A 90 -2.45 -4.61 15.93
N ARG A 91 -1.27 -4.85 15.34
CA ARG A 91 -0.21 -3.83 15.25
C ARG A 91 -0.62 -2.67 14.35
N LEU A 92 -1.32 -2.94 13.26
CA LEU A 92 -1.82 -1.89 12.35
C LEU A 92 -2.91 -1.05 13.03
N VAL A 93 -3.80 -1.67 13.82
CA VAL A 93 -4.76 -0.94 14.65
C VAL A 93 -4.04 -0.02 15.65
N ALA A 94 -2.99 -0.50 16.32
CA ALA A 94 -2.19 0.32 17.21
C ALA A 94 -1.50 1.51 16.52
N MET A 95 -1.32 1.44 15.19
CA MET A 95 -0.81 2.53 14.35
C MET A 95 -1.90 3.46 13.79
N GLY A 96 -3.18 3.23 14.09
CA GLY A 96 -4.28 4.08 13.66
C GLY A 96 -5.11 3.56 12.48
N ALA A 97 -4.85 2.35 11.98
CA ALA A 97 -5.78 1.70 11.05
C ALA A 97 -7.05 1.23 11.78
N THR A 98 -8.10 0.96 11.02
CA THR A 98 -9.37 0.43 11.53
C THR A 98 -9.75 -0.88 10.85
N VAL A 99 -10.37 -1.80 11.58
CA VAL A 99 -10.89 -3.04 11.01
C VAL A 99 -12.26 -2.75 10.37
N VAL A 100 -12.37 -2.94 9.06
CA VAL A 100 -13.61 -2.80 8.28
C VAL A 100 -14.37 -4.13 8.23
N ARG A 101 -13.65 -5.24 8.03
CA ARG A 101 -14.19 -6.60 8.08
C ARG A 101 -13.13 -7.54 8.66
N ALA A 102 -13.49 -8.24 9.73
CA ALA A 102 -12.64 -9.27 10.32
C ALA A 102 -12.62 -10.54 9.45
N ARG A 103 -11.51 -11.28 9.56
CA ARG A 103 -11.39 -12.63 9.03
C ARG A 103 -12.43 -13.56 9.69
N ASP A 104 -13.01 -14.46 8.90
CA ASP A 104 -14.01 -15.43 9.35
C ASP A 104 -13.94 -16.71 8.49
N HIS A 105 -15.03 -17.47 8.41
CA HIS A 105 -15.11 -18.69 7.60
C HIS A 105 -15.38 -18.43 6.10
N GLU A 106 -15.66 -17.18 5.72
CA GLU A 106 -15.90 -16.78 4.33
C GLU A 106 -14.65 -16.15 3.69
N ILE A 107 -13.83 -15.44 4.47
CA ILE A 107 -12.59 -14.81 4.00
C ILE A 107 -11.41 -15.10 4.93
N GLU A 108 -10.23 -15.29 4.35
CA GLU A 108 -8.99 -15.64 5.07
C GLU A 108 -8.09 -14.42 5.39
N TRP A 109 -8.59 -13.21 5.17
CA TRP A 109 -7.89 -11.95 5.41
C TRP A 109 -8.78 -10.96 6.18
N TRP A 110 -8.16 -9.90 6.69
CA TRP A 110 -8.88 -8.75 7.23
C TRP A 110 -9.01 -7.68 6.15
N VAL A 111 -10.17 -7.05 6.04
CA VAL A 111 -10.28 -5.76 5.34
C VAL A 111 -10.11 -4.67 6.38
N MET A 112 -9.11 -3.83 6.19
CA MET A 112 -8.79 -2.71 7.06
C MET A 112 -8.88 -1.40 6.28
N ALA A 113 -8.96 -0.28 6.99
CA ALA A 113 -8.80 1.04 6.41
C ALA A 113 -7.62 1.75 7.09
N ASP A 114 -6.79 2.40 6.28
CA ASP A 114 -5.71 3.25 6.77
C ASP A 114 -6.28 4.54 7.42
N PRO A 115 -5.44 5.41 8.01
CA PRO A 115 -5.92 6.62 8.68
C PRO A 115 -6.75 7.58 7.80
N GLU A 116 -6.64 7.50 6.47
CA GLU A 116 -7.38 8.30 5.49
C GLU A 116 -8.66 7.58 4.99
N GLY A 117 -8.94 6.37 5.48
CA GLY A 117 -10.12 5.60 5.12
C GLY A 117 -9.98 4.80 3.82
N ASN A 118 -8.76 4.67 3.28
CA ASN A 118 -8.50 3.82 2.11
C ASN A 118 -8.48 2.35 2.53
N GLU A 119 -9.30 1.53 1.88
CA GLU A 119 -9.36 0.10 2.20
C GLU A 119 -8.15 -0.67 1.65
N PHE A 120 -7.61 -1.56 2.49
CA PHE A 120 -6.55 -2.51 2.13
C PHE A 120 -6.80 -3.87 2.83
N CYS A 121 -6.24 -4.95 2.29
CA CYS A 121 -6.38 -6.29 2.87
C CYS A 121 -5.10 -6.70 3.59
N VAL A 122 -5.26 -7.32 4.76
CA VAL A 122 -4.15 -7.88 5.54
C VAL A 122 -4.30 -9.39 5.58
N PHE A 123 -3.29 -10.09 5.08
CA PHE A 123 -3.20 -11.54 5.11
C PHE A 123 -2.23 -11.97 6.22
N PRO A 124 -2.51 -13.08 6.92
CA PRO A 124 -1.56 -13.63 7.89
C PRO A 124 -0.34 -14.17 7.13
N GLU A 125 0.89 -13.81 7.52
CA GLU A 125 2.14 -14.25 6.86
C GLU A 125 2.07 -15.73 6.41
N PRO A 126 2.47 -16.06 5.17
CA PRO A 126 2.41 -17.42 4.70
C PRO A 126 3.33 -18.28 5.57
N ASP A 127 2.86 -19.48 5.92
CA ASP A 127 3.67 -20.42 6.69
C ASP A 127 5.02 -20.62 5.98
N ALA A 128 6.12 -20.43 6.72
CA ALA A 128 7.49 -20.53 6.20
C ALA A 128 7.87 -21.94 5.68
N THR A 129 6.90 -22.84 5.54
CA THR A 129 7.06 -24.27 5.21
C THR A 129 6.12 -24.76 4.09
N ALA A 130 5.44 -23.85 3.38
CA ALA A 130 4.67 -24.20 2.18
C ALA A 130 5.52 -24.23 0.91
#